data_AF-A0A7C6BT70-F1
#
_entry.id   AF-A0A7C6BT70-F1
#
_cell.length_a   1.000
_cell.length_b   1.000
_cell.length_c   1.000
_cell.angle_alpha   90.00
_cell.angle_beta   90.00
_cell.angle_gamma   90.00
#
_symmetry.space_group_name_H-M   'P 1'
#
loop_
_entity.id
_entity.type
_entity.pdbx_description
1 polymer ?
#
loop_
_entity_poly.entity_id
_entity_poly.type
_entity_poly.pdbx_seq_one_letter_code
_entity_poly.pdbx_strand_id
1 'polypeptide(L)'
;MMSDRIIRDVYQVLEKRRDDPIDSYTSNLMQDNEKNAEDKILEKIGEEAAEVIIASKNNENLVSESCDLIFHTLLLLVYKGIDLNDLYSEFEKRRG
;
A
#
# COMPACT_ATOMS: atom_id res chain seq x y z
N MET A 1 19.89 10.56 -1.82
CA MET A 1 18.44 10.74 -1.98
C MET A 1 17.76 10.06 -0.81
N MET A 2 17.15 10.82 0.11
CA MET A 2 16.41 10.27 1.25
C MET A 2 15.02 9.73 0.84
N SER A 3 14.53 10.09 -0.35
CA SER A 3 13.18 9.77 -0.83
C SER A 3 12.96 8.29 -1.17
N ASP A 4 13.92 7.58 -1.76
CA ASP A 4 13.68 6.17 -2.14
C ASP A 4 13.73 5.23 -0.93
N ARG A 5 14.42 5.65 0.14
CA ARG A 5 14.53 4.86 1.38
C ARG A 5 13.18 4.72 2.08
N ILE A 6 12.34 5.76 2.06
CA ILE A 6 11.08 5.74 2.82
C ILE A 6 10.13 4.65 2.36
N ILE A 7 10.04 4.39 1.05
CA ILE A 7 9.18 3.33 0.51
C ILE A 7 9.66 1.95 0.97
N ARG A 8 10.98 1.73 0.96
CA ARG A 8 11.57 0.49 1.45
C ARG A 8 11.37 0.33 2.96
N ASP A 9 11.55 1.39 3.74
CA ASP A 9 11.33 1.37 5.19
C ASP A 9 9.86 1.07 5.53
N VAL A 10 8.91 1.68 4.81
CA VAL A 10 7.47 1.40 4.95
C VAL A 10 7.18 -0.06 4.60
N TYR A 11 7.76 -0.58 3.51
CA TYR A 11 7.58 -1.96 3.10
C TYR A 11 8.05 -2.95 4.18
N GLN A 12 9.24 -2.72 4.75
CA GLN A 12 9.78 -3.54 5.84
C GLN A 12 8.91 -3.52 7.09
N VAL A 13 8.31 -2.35 7.41
CA VAL A 13 7.34 -2.27 8.51
C VAL A 13 6.09 -3.10 8.22
N LEU A 14 5.58 -3.07 6.98
CA LEU A 14 4.44 -3.88 6.57
C LEU A 14 4.76 -5.39 6.62
N GLU A 15 5.93 -5.81 6.15
CA GLU A 15 6.40 -7.20 6.25
C GLU A 15 6.48 -7.65 7.70
N LYS A 16 7.07 -6.81 8.57
CA LYS A 16 7.12 -7.09 10.00
C LYS A 16 5.72 -7.26 10.59
N ARG A 17 4.75 -6.43 10.22
CA ARG A 17 3.37 -6.51 10.72
C ARG A 17 2.59 -7.70 10.18
N ARG A 18 2.98 -8.24 9.01
CA ARG A 18 2.46 -9.51 8.48
C ARG A 18 3.00 -10.69 9.28
N ASP A 19 4.32 -10.72 9.53
CA ASP A 19 5.02 -11.88 10.11
C ASP A 19 5.01 -11.89 11.65
N ASP A 20 5.03 -10.71 12.27
CA ASP A 20 4.95 -10.45 13.71
C ASP A 20 3.81 -9.44 14.01
N PRO A 21 2.55 -9.92 13.96
CA PRO A 21 1.35 -9.16 14.29
C PRO A 21 1.43 -8.33 15.58
N ILE A 22 1.08 -7.03 15.49
CA ILE A 22 0.86 -6.17 16.65
C ILE A 22 -0.50 -5.50 16.56
N ASP A 23 -1.09 -5.06 17.68
CA ASP A 23 -2.34 -4.29 17.66
C ASP A 23 -2.14 -2.96 16.91
N SER A 24 -2.50 -2.99 15.62
CA SER A 24 -2.27 -1.91 14.67
C SER A 24 -3.20 -2.10 13.48
N TYR A 25 -3.58 -0.97 12.86
CA TYR A 25 -4.49 -0.96 11.71
C TYR A 25 -4.11 -1.98 10.63
N THR A 26 -2.85 -2.00 10.18
CA THR A 26 -2.44 -2.88 9.08
C THR A 26 -2.35 -4.35 9.48
N SER A 27 -1.97 -4.65 10.72
CA SER A 27 -1.97 -6.04 11.22
C SER A 27 -3.40 -6.58 11.26
N ASN A 28 -4.33 -5.77 11.78
CA ASN A 28 -5.76 -6.11 11.84
C ASN A 28 -6.33 -6.30 10.42
N LEU A 29 -5.94 -5.46 9.46
CA LEU A 29 -6.36 -5.60 8.06
C LEU A 29 -5.87 -6.92 7.42
N MET A 30 -4.65 -7.34 7.73
CA MET A 30 -4.05 -8.57 7.16
C MET A 30 -4.47 -9.87 7.89
N GLN A 31 -4.95 -9.77 9.13
CA GLN A 31 -5.34 -10.92 9.97
C GLN A 31 -6.84 -11.03 10.16
N ASP A 32 -7.61 -10.27 9.38
CA ASP A 32 -9.04 -10.28 9.54
C ASP A 32 -9.61 -11.68 9.27
N ASN A 33 -10.26 -12.23 10.29
CA ASN A 33 -10.83 -13.57 10.25
C ASN A 33 -12.33 -13.55 9.96
N GLU A 34 -12.95 -12.37 9.84
CA GLU A 34 -14.40 -12.20 9.62
C GLU A 34 -14.76 -12.04 8.14
N LYS A 35 -13.89 -11.40 7.35
CA LYS A 35 -13.89 -11.44 5.87
C LYS A 35 -12.52 -11.92 5.40
N ASN A 36 -12.41 -12.37 4.14
CA ASN A 36 -11.09 -12.58 3.54
C ASN A 36 -10.28 -11.27 3.64
N ALA A 37 -9.15 -11.29 4.35
CA ALA A 37 -8.28 -10.13 4.54
C ALA A 37 -7.93 -9.45 3.20
N GLU A 38 -7.76 -10.24 2.14
CA GLU A 38 -7.58 -9.72 0.78
C GLU A 38 -8.72 -8.81 0.33
N ASP A 39 -9.97 -9.19 0.56
CA ASP A 39 -11.14 -8.41 0.14
C ASP A 39 -11.16 -7.05 0.83
N LYS A 40 -10.78 -6.98 2.13
CA LYS A 40 -10.69 -5.70 2.85
C LYS A 40 -9.58 -4.80 2.30
N ILE A 41 -8.44 -5.39 1.94
CA ILE A 41 -7.33 -4.66 1.31
C ILE A 41 -7.78 -4.09 -0.04
N LEU A 42 -8.48 -4.90 -0.84
CA LEU A 42 -9.00 -4.48 -2.15
C LEU A 42 -10.11 -3.43 -2.03
N GLU A 43 -11.00 -3.53 -1.04
CA GLU A 43 -12.01 -2.51 -0.71
C GLU A 43 -11.32 -1.15 -0.46
N LYS A 44 -10.25 -1.13 0.35
CA LYS A 44 -9.46 0.09 0.59
C LYS A 44 -8.81 0.63 -0.67
N ILE A 45 -8.15 -0.22 -1.48
CA ILE A 45 -7.55 0.23 -2.76
C ILE A 45 -8.61 0.89 -3.66
N GLY A 46 -9.82 0.34 -3.72
CA GLY A 46 -10.92 0.92 -4.50
C GLY A 46 -11.39 2.29 -3.98
N GLU A 47 -11.47 2.44 -2.65
CA GLU A 47 -11.81 3.70 -1.97
C GLU A 47 -10.77 4.79 -2.28
N GLU A 48 -9.49 4.52 -2.02
CA GLU A 48 -8.41 5.48 -2.22
C GLU A 48 -8.24 5.87 -3.71
N ALA A 49 -8.49 4.93 -4.62
CA ALA A 49 -8.48 5.22 -6.05
C ALA A 49 -9.59 6.21 -6.44
N ALA A 50 -10.78 6.10 -5.84
CA ALA A 50 -11.86 7.06 -6.04
C ALA A 50 -11.52 8.41 -5.41
N GLU A 51 -10.89 8.43 -4.23
CA GLU A 51 -10.46 9.65 -3.54
C GLU A 51 -9.38 10.41 -4.32
N VAL A 52 -8.41 9.72 -4.93
CA VAL A 52 -7.43 10.34 -5.85
C VAL A 52 -8.12 11.04 -7.03
N ILE A 53 -9.14 10.41 -7.62
CA ILE A 53 -9.90 10.99 -8.73
C ILE A 53 -10.64 12.25 -8.27
N ILE A 54 -11.31 12.18 -7.12
CA ILE A 54 -12.08 13.30 -6.55
C ILE A 54 -11.14 14.44 -6.17
N ALA A 55 -10.03 14.15 -5.50
CA ALA A 55 -9.07 15.15 -5.05
C ALA A 55 -8.45 15.91 -6.23
N SER A 56 -8.12 15.20 -7.31
CA SER A 56 -7.66 15.81 -8.57
C SER A 56 -8.73 16.70 -9.20
N LYS A 57 -10.00 16.25 -9.20
CA LYS A 57 -11.13 16.99 -9.78
C LYS A 57 -11.49 18.25 -9.01
N ASN A 58 -11.35 18.22 -7.68
CA ASN A 58 -11.81 19.28 -6.79
C ASN A 58 -10.68 20.21 -6.30
N ASN A 59 -9.43 19.97 -6.70
CA ASN A 59 -8.23 20.64 -6.17
C ASN A 59 -8.09 20.48 -4.64
N GLU A 60 -8.37 19.28 -4.14
CA GLU A 60 -8.14 18.89 -2.75
C GLU A 60 -6.72 18.30 -2.59
N ASN A 61 -6.43 17.62 -1.49
CA ASN A 61 -5.09 17.16 -1.17
C ASN A 61 -4.67 15.89 -1.94
N LEU A 62 -4.42 16.04 -3.25
CA LEU A 62 -4.03 14.94 -4.14
C LEU A 62 -2.82 14.13 -3.64
N VAL A 63 -1.87 14.77 -2.94
CA VAL A 63 -0.68 14.10 -2.40
C VAL A 63 -1.06 13.12 -1.29
N SER A 64 -2.01 13.49 -0.43
CA SER A 64 -2.50 12.62 0.66
C SER A 64 -3.16 11.37 0.09
N GLU A 65 -4.16 11.55 -0.78
CA GLU A 65 -4.90 10.41 -1.36
C GLU A 65 -3.99 9.51 -2.21
N SER A 66 -3.02 10.11 -2.92
CA SER A 66 -2.03 9.33 -3.68
C SER A 66 -1.14 8.51 -2.74
N CYS A 67 -0.79 9.05 -1.57
CA CYS A 67 -0.02 8.34 -0.57
C CYS A 67 -0.78 7.16 0.00
N ASP A 68 -2.07 7.32 0.29
CA ASP A 68 -2.92 6.25 0.83
C ASP A 68 -3.15 5.14 -0.22
N LEU A 69 -3.42 5.50 -1.48
CA LEU A 69 -3.50 4.53 -2.57
C LEU A 69 -2.19 3.73 -2.73
N ILE A 70 -1.04 4.41 -2.71
CA ILE A 70 0.27 3.75 -2.80
C ILE A 70 0.50 2.85 -1.58
N PHE A 71 0.19 3.33 -0.38
CA PHE A 71 0.36 2.57 0.86
C PHE A 71 -0.45 1.28 0.86
N HIS A 72 -1.73 1.35 0.49
CA HIS A 72 -2.60 0.18 0.39
C HIS A 72 -2.18 -0.78 -0.73
N THR A 73 -1.62 -0.25 -1.82
CA THR A 73 -1.01 -1.10 -2.87
C THR A 73 0.22 -1.85 -2.35
N LEU A 74 1.13 -1.17 -1.64
CA LEU A 74 2.30 -1.84 -1.01
C LEU A 74 1.87 -2.89 0.00
N LEU A 75 0.83 -2.61 0.77
CA LEU A 75 0.23 -3.54 1.73
C LEU A 75 -0.27 -4.82 1.04
N LEU A 76 -0.97 -4.69 -0.09
CA LEU A 76 -1.38 -5.85 -0.90
C LEU A 76 -0.18 -6.68 -1.38
N LEU A 77 0.89 -6.03 -1.86
CA LEU A 77 2.09 -6.73 -2.31
C LEU A 77 2.73 -7.54 -1.17
N VAL A 78 2.84 -6.94 0.02
CA VAL A 78 3.33 -7.64 1.23
C VAL A 78 2.43 -8.81 1.59
N TYR A 79 1.12 -8.60 1.60
CA TYR A 79 0.13 -9.65 1.89
C TYR A 79 0.25 -10.83 0.91
N LYS A 80 0.54 -10.54 -0.36
CA LYS A 80 0.78 -11.54 -1.42
C LYS A 80 2.19 -12.13 -1.44
N GLY A 81 3.10 -11.66 -0.58
CA GLY A 81 4.48 -12.13 -0.52
C GLY A 81 5.33 -11.77 -1.74
N ILE A 82 5.01 -10.66 -2.42
CA ILE A 82 5.77 -10.17 -3.57
C ILE A 82 7.00 -9.41 -3.07
N ASP A 83 8.16 -9.52 -3.73
CA ASP A 83 9.35 -8.76 -3.33
C ASP A 83 9.24 -7.31 -3.86
N LEU A 84 9.59 -6.32 -3.04
CA LEU A 84 9.61 -4.91 -3.46
C LEU A 84 10.55 -4.66 -4.66
N ASN A 85 11.61 -5.46 -4.81
CA ASN A 85 12.52 -5.38 -5.94
C ASN A 85 11.86 -5.82 -7.26
N ASP A 86 10.82 -6.66 -7.23
CA ASP A 86 10.04 -6.98 -8.43
C ASP A 86 9.28 -5.75 -8.90
N LEU A 87 8.67 -4.99 -7.97
CA LEU A 87 8.02 -3.72 -8.28
C LEU A 87 9.01 -2.70 -8.85
N TYR A 88 10.19 -2.57 -8.25
CA TYR A 88 11.23 -1.68 -8.78
C TYR A 88 11.71 -2.08 -10.17
N SER A 89 11.90 -3.38 -10.42
CA SER A 89 12.25 -3.90 -11.74
C SER A 89 11.18 -3.55 -12.78
N GLU A 90 9.90 -3.60 -12.40
CA GLU A 90 8.79 -3.18 -13.25
C GLU A 90 8.75 -1.67 -13.50
N PHE A 91 9.14 -0.84 -12.52
CA PHE A 91 9.31 0.60 -12.73
C PHE A 91 10.51 0.93 -13.62
N GLU A 92 11.63 0.22 -13.48
CA GLU A 92 12.80 0.38 -14.33
C GLU A 92 12.46 0.11 -15.80
N LYS A 93 11.70 -0.96 -16.09
CA LYS A 93 11.19 -1.24 -17.44
C LYS A 93 10.30 -0.14 -18.00
N ARG A 94 9.57 0.59 -17.17
CA ARG A 94 8.68 1.70 -17.59
C ARG A 94 9.42 3.01 -17.80
N ARG A 95 10.59 3.16 -17.17
CA ARG A 95 11.41 4.37 -17.29
C ARG A 95 11.96 4.55 -18.71
N GLY A 96 12.27 3.46 -19.42
CA GLY A 96 12.84 3.46 -20.77
C GLY A 96 13.64 2.20 -21.07
#